data_AF-A0A971W8C0-F1
#
_entry.id   AF-A0A971W8C0-F1
#
_cell.length_a   1.000
_cell.length_b   1.000
_cell.length_c   1.000
_cell.angle_alpha   90.00
_cell.angle_beta   90.00
_cell.angle_gamma   90.00
#
_symmetry.space_group_name_H-M   'P 1'
#
loop_
_entity.id
_entity.type
_entity.pdbx_description
1 polymer ?
#
loop_
_entity_poly.entity_id
_entity_poly.type
_entity_poly.pdbx_seq_one_letter_code
_entity_poly.pdbx_strand_id
1 'polypeptide(L)'
;MEEIEITREEIDKINKEIPFVDGKIYWKEGYGWTSKYWEILSGAGWKMVEEEPGVILAVNELGQVIFSADSKISFLKQLVYVMIGGR
;
A
#
# COMPACT_ATOMS: atom_id res chain seq x y z
N MET A 1 20.40 -2.40 -4.25
CA MET A 1 19.20 -3.25 -4.36
C MET A 1 18.45 -2.74 -5.57
N GLU A 2 18.37 -3.54 -6.63
CA GLU A 2 17.50 -3.24 -7.75
C GLU A 2 16.06 -3.28 -7.20
N GLU A 3 15.35 -2.15 -7.22
CA GLU A 3 13.90 -2.18 -7.14
C GLU A 3 13.46 -3.07 -8.31
N ILE A 4 13.03 -4.29 -8.01
CA ILE A 4 12.36 -5.13 -8.99
C ILE A 4 11.10 -4.34 -9.34
N GLU A 5 11.14 -3.60 -10.44
CA GLU A 5 9.99 -2.88 -10.97
C GLU A 5 8.87 -3.90 -11.17
N ILE A 6 7.89 -3.89 -10.27
CA ILE A 6 6.72 -4.74 -10.42
C ILE A 6 6.04 -4.40 -11.74
N THR A 7 5.77 -5.42 -12.52
CA THR A 7 5.15 -5.26 -13.83
C THR A 7 3.66 -4.99 -13.68
N ARG A 8 3.07 -4.37 -14.71
CA ARG A 8 1.62 -4.15 -14.78
C ARG A 8 0.84 -5.48 -14.72
N GLU A 9 1.38 -6.56 -15.28
CA GLU A 9 0.77 -7.88 -15.27
C GLU A 9 0.70 -8.48 -13.87
N GLU A 10 1.73 -8.26 -13.04
CA GLU A 10 1.74 -8.67 -11.64
C GLU A 10 0.73 -7.87 -10.82
N ILE A 11 0.62 -6.56 -11.07
CA ILE A 11 -0.41 -5.72 -10.47
C ILE A 11 -1.82 -6.20 -10.87
N ASP A 12 -2.04 -6.57 -12.12
CA ASP A 12 -3.33 -7.11 -12.57
C ASP A 12 -3.67 -8.44 -11.88
N LYS A 13 -2.67 -9.28 -11.58
CA LYS A 13 -2.87 -10.50 -10.77
C LYS A 13 -3.25 -10.16 -9.33
N ILE A 14 -2.54 -9.23 -8.69
CA ILE A 14 -2.86 -8.76 -7.33
C ILE A 14 -4.27 -8.19 -7.26
N ASN A 15 -4.65 -7.37 -8.24
CA ASN A 15 -5.96 -6.74 -8.30
C ASN A 15 -7.13 -7.71 -8.48
N LYS A 16 -6.89 -8.95 -8.93
CA LYS A 16 -7.91 -10.02 -8.95
C LYS A 16 -8.21 -10.57 -7.56
N GLU A 17 -7.26 -10.47 -6.63
CA GLU A 17 -7.41 -10.92 -5.24
C GLU A 17 -8.06 -9.86 -4.36
N ILE A 18 -8.08 -8.60 -4.80
CA ILE A 18 -8.64 -7.46 -4.07
C ILE A 18 -10.14 -7.32 -4.40
N PRO A 19 -11.06 -7.58 -3.44
CA PRO A 19 -12.50 -7.56 -3.72
C PRO A 19 -13.04 -6.14 -3.92
N PHE A 20 -12.39 -5.14 -3.32
CA PHE A 20 -12.89 -3.78 -3.24
C PHE A 20 -12.24 -2.89 -4.30
N VAL A 21 -13.05 -2.22 -5.10
CA VAL A 21 -12.57 -1.34 -6.19
C VAL A 21 -11.61 -0.27 -5.67
N ASP A 22 -11.90 0.32 -4.52
CA ASP A 22 -11.05 1.37 -3.93
C ASP A 22 -9.69 0.84 -3.45
N GLY A 23 -9.59 -0.46 -3.16
CA GLY A 23 -8.34 -1.12 -2.77
C GLY A 23 -7.44 -1.48 -3.95
N LYS A 24 -7.96 -1.44 -5.19
CA LYS A 24 -7.19 -1.83 -6.37
C LYS A 24 -6.01 -0.89 -6.59
N ILE A 25 -4.87 -1.48 -6.91
CA ILE A 25 -3.60 -0.81 -7.12
C ILE A 25 -3.54 -0.29 -8.56
N TYR A 26 -3.12 0.96 -8.72
CA TYR A 26 -2.92 1.60 -10.01
C TYR A 26 -1.69 2.51 -9.98
N TRP A 27 -1.16 2.84 -11.17
CA TRP A 27 -0.01 3.74 -11.30
C TRP A 27 -0.47 5.19 -11.36
N LYS A 28 0.11 6.04 -10.52
CA LYS A 28 -0.10 7.49 -10.54
C LYS A 28 1.20 8.19 -10.92
N GLU A 29 1.15 8.99 -11.99
CA GLU A 29 2.30 9.77 -12.45
C GLU A 29 2.84 10.67 -11.33
N GLY A 30 4.16 10.67 -11.13
CA GLY A 30 4.84 11.42 -10.06
C GLY A 30 4.70 10.84 -8.65
N TYR A 31 3.95 9.76 -8.46
CA TYR A 31 3.76 9.10 -7.15
C TYR A 31 4.10 7.61 -7.16
N GLY A 32 3.95 6.95 -8.31
CA GLY A 32 4.10 5.51 -8.49
C GLY A 32 2.83 4.73 -8.13
N TRP A 33 2.99 3.45 -7.80
CA TRP A 33 1.87 2.59 -7.41
C TRP A 33 1.14 3.10 -6.16
N THR A 34 -0.18 3.12 -6.23
CA THR A 34 -1.07 3.59 -5.15
C THR A 34 -2.43 2.90 -5.24
N SER A 35 -3.33 3.14 -4.30
CA SER A 35 -4.75 2.80 -4.40
C SER A 35 -5.59 3.99 -3.95
N LYS A 36 -6.83 4.08 -4.41
CA LYS A 36 -7.74 5.18 -4.00
C LYS A 36 -7.95 5.17 -2.49
N TYR A 37 -7.98 3.97 -1.92
CA TYR A 37 -8.06 3.78 -0.48
C TYR A 37 -6.86 4.37 0.28
N TRP A 38 -5.64 4.12 -0.19
CA TRP A 38 -4.45 4.74 0.40
C TRP A 38 -4.47 6.27 0.29
N GLU A 39 -4.92 6.81 -0.84
CA GLU A 39 -5.00 8.26 -1.02
C GLU A 39 -5.97 8.92 -0.02
N ILE A 40 -7.09 8.27 0.30
CA ILE A 40 -8.03 8.75 1.31
C ILE A 40 -7.36 8.79 2.69
N LEU A 41 -6.68 7.71 3.09
CA LEU A 41 -5.99 7.64 4.37
C LEU A 41 -4.85 8.66 4.47
N SER A 42 -4.06 8.79 3.40
CA SER A 42 -3.01 9.80 3.32
C SER A 42 -3.58 11.22 3.44
N GLY A 43 -4.72 11.49 2.80
CA GLY A 43 -5.47 12.74 2.96
C GLY A 43 -6.00 12.98 4.38
N ALA A 44 -6.26 11.91 5.15
CA ALA A 44 -6.64 11.97 6.55
C ALA A 44 -5.46 12.10 7.53
N GLY A 45 -4.21 12.13 7.03
CA GLY A 45 -3.01 12.31 7.83
C GLY A 45 -2.17 11.06 8.04
N TRP A 46 -2.53 9.92 7.44
CA TRP A 46 -1.71 8.71 7.48
C TRP A 46 -0.44 8.87 6.64
N LYS A 47 0.61 8.16 7.04
CA LYS A 47 1.95 8.25 6.42
C LYS A 47 2.51 6.86 6.13
N MET A 48 3.16 6.74 4.97
CA MET A 48 4.13 5.69 4.69
C MET A 48 5.48 6.20 5.18
N VAL A 49 6.13 5.46 6.06
CA VAL A 49 7.47 5.80 6.56
C VAL A 49 8.38 4.62 6.30
N GLU A 50 9.53 4.86 5.69
CA GLU A 50 10.59 3.85 5.61
C GLU A 50 11.43 3.92 6.88
N GLU A 51 11.43 2.84 7.68
CA GLU A 51 12.18 2.76 8.93
C GLU A 51 13.60 2.24 8.70
N GLU A 52 13.71 1.20 7.88
CA GLU A 52 14.95 0.58 7.42
C GLU A 52 14.84 0.33 5.92
N PRO A 53 15.96 0.16 5.18
CA PRO A 53 15.90 -0.15 3.74
C PRO A 53 14.99 -1.35 3.45
N GLY A 54 13.87 -1.10 2.77
CA GLY A 54 12.88 -2.13 2.45
C GLY A 54 11.86 -2.43 3.55
N VAL A 55 11.82 -1.68 4.66
CA VAL A 55 10.77 -1.80 5.69
C VAL A 55 9.91 -0.54 5.70
N ILE A 56 8.67 -0.68 5.26
CA ILE A 56 7.69 0.40 5.15
C ILE A 56 6.63 0.25 6.24
N LEU A 57 6.47 1.28 7.06
CA LEU A 57 5.48 1.39 8.11
C LEU A 57 4.25 2.16 7.66
N ALA A 58 3.07 1.64 8.00
CA ALA A 58 1.82 2.39 7.99
C ALA A 58 1.65 3.09 9.33
N VAL A 59 1.76 4.42 9.33
CA VAL A 59 1.58 5.24 10.53
C VAL A 59 0.27 6.01 10.40
N ASN A 60 -0.64 5.86 11.37
CA ASN A 60 -1.91 6.57 11.38
C ASN A 60 -1.73 8.06 11.74
N GLU A 61 -2.83 8.81 11.72
CA GLU A 61 -2.85 10.24 12.03
C GLU A 61 -2.41 10.58 13.46
N LEU A 62 -2.47 9.61 14.39
CA LEU A 62 -2.01 9.73 15.77
C LEU A 62 -0.53 9.40 15.97
N GLY A 63 0.18 9.03 14.90
CA GLY A 63 1.58 8.59 14.97
C GLY A 63 1.76 7.14 15.39
N GLN A 64 0.70 6.34 15.43
CA GLN A 64 0.77 4.92 15.80
C GLN A 64 1.08 4.07 14.58
N VAL A 65 2.00 3.13 14.74
CA VAL A 65 2.29 2.11 13.72
C VAL A 65 1.15 1.10 13.71
N ILE A 66 0.53 0.92 12.55
CA ILE A 66 -0.60 -0.01 12.34
C ILE A 66 -0.09 -1.34 11.81
N PHE A 67 0.82 -1.31 10.83
CA PHE A 67 1.48 -2.50 10.29
C PHE A 67 2.78 -2.11 9.58
N SER A 68 3.60 -3.12 9.27
CA SER A 68 4.83 -3.00 8.48
C SER A 68 4.77 -3.91 7.26
N ALA A 69 5.39 -3.49 6.17
CA ALA A 69 5.52 -4.27 4.94
C ALA A 69 6.95 -4.19 4.38
N ASP A 70 7.34 -5.20 3.61
CA ASP A 70 8.67 -5.32 3.00
C ASP A 70 8.81 -4.58 1.66
N SER A 71 7.74 -3.96 1.18
CA SER A 71 7.72 -3.16 -0.05
C SER A 71 6.45 -2.31 -0.14
N LYS A 72 6.44 -1.33 -1.05
CA LYS A 72 5.27 -0.48 -1.31
C LYS A 72 4.07 -1.30 -1.81
N ILE A 73 4.32 -2.36 -2.57
CA ILE A 73 3.26 -3.23 -3.08
C ILE A 73 2.70 -4.11 -1.97
N SER A 74 3.57 -4.72 -1.17
CA SER A 74 3.16 -5.48 0.01
C SER A 74 2.36 -4.60 0.95
N PHE A 75 2.76 -3.33 1.13
CA PHE A 75 2.01 -2.35 1.90
C PHE A 75 0.59 -2.18 1.35
N LEU A 76 0.46 -1.87 0.06
CA LEU A 76 -0.84 -1.61 -0.55
C LEU A 76 -1.74 -2.85 -0.54
N LYS A 77 -1.15 -4.04 -0.73
CA LYS A 77 -1.83 -5.33 -0.61
C LYS A 77 -2.34 -5.55 0.83
N GLN A 78 -1.49 -5.39 1.84
CA GLN A 78 -1.85 -5.55 3.25
C GLN A 78 -2.88 -4.53 3.73
N LEU A 79 -2.80 -3.29 3.26
CA LEU A 79 -3.74 -2.22 3.61
C LEU A 79 -5.20 -2.62 3.31
N VAL A 80 -5.42 -3.32 2.19
CA VAL A 80 -6.74 -3.84 1.83
C VAL A 80 -7.20 -4.90 2.84
N TYR A 81 -6.31 -5.77 3.32
CA TYR A 81 -6.64 -6.85 4.27
C TYR A 81 -6.87 -6.36 5.70
N VAL A 82 -6.07 -5.40 6.19
CA VAL A 82 -6.20 -4.87 7.56
C VAL A 82 -7.56 -4.22 7.78
N MET A 83 -8.07 -3.49 6.78
CA MET A 83 -9.25 -2.64 6.96
C MET A 83 -10.59 -3.33 6.67
N ILE A 84 -10.56 -4.51 6.04
CA ILE A 84 -11.73 -5.38 5.86
C ILE A 84 -11.95 -6.30 7.08
N GLY A 85 -11.23 -6.06 8.19
CA GLY A 85 -11.27 -6.87 9.39
C GLY A 85 -10.52 -8.19 9.25
N GLY A 86 -9.44 -8.22 8.45
CA GLY A 86 -8.61 -9.40 8.25
C GLY A 86 -8.02 -9.90 9.57
N ARG A 87 -8.55 -11.05 10.02
CA ARG A 87 -8.16 -11.92 11.14
C ARG A 87 -6.70 -11.86 11.60
#